data_AF-A0A5K1ATP5-F1
#
_entry.id   AF-A0A5K1ATP5-F1
#
_cell.length_a   1.000
_cell.length_b   1.000
_cell.length_c   1.000
_cell.angle_alpha   90.00
_cell.angle_beta   90.00
_cell.angle_gamma   90.00
#
_symmetry.space_group_name_H-M   'P 1'
#
loop_
_entity.id
_entity.type
_entity.pdbx_description
1 polymer ?
#
loop_
_entity_poly.entity_id
_entity_poly.type
_entity_poly.pdbx_seq_one_letter_code
_entity_poly.pdbx_strand_id
1 'polypeptide(L)'
;MTVRKRSGPAAASVESRPAGEGLNGGSKGMQPSSSTEDPPIIRPKLGQILAISAACMAPFVYLFFFHYEIDAELKRSVLINAAMSVGGFVVVVMLIPVASTYVLRRNLFGYDINKRGSPQGTIKV
;
A
#
# COMPACT_ATOMS: atom_id res chain seq x y z
N MET A 1 66.23 19.17 22.82
CA MET A 1 65.48 18.14 22.08
C MET A 1 64.82 18.78 20.88
N THR A 2 65.01 18.14 19.74
CA THR A 2 64.58 18.51 18.38
C THR A 2 63.06 18.62 18.21
N VAL A 3 62.57 19.70 17.59
CA VAL A 3 61.36 19.64 16.77
C VAL A 3 61.69 20.18 15.39
N ARG A 4 61.48 19.32 14.39
CA ARG A 4 61.94 19.39 13.02
C ARG A 4 61.12 20.42 12.22
N LYS A 5 61.82 21.22 11.42
CA LYS A 5 61.28 22.24 10.50
C LYS A 5 61.05 21.66 9.09
N ARG A 6 60.14 22.33 8.35
CA ARG A 6 59.89 22.38 6.87
C ARG A 6 58.81 21.38 6.37
N SER A 7 57.89 21.71 5.47
CA SER A 7 57.78 22.80 4.47
C SER A 7 56.33 22.85 3.92
N GLY A 8 55.77 24.03 3.62
CA GLY A 8 54.84 24.16 2.47
C GLY A 8 55.61 24.14 1.14
N PRO A 9 55.00 24.27 -0.07
CA PRO A 9 53.77 25.02 -0.34
C PRO A 9 52.84 24.44 -1.45
N ALA A 10 51.80 25.23 -1.76
CA ALA A 10 51.28 25.54 -3.10
C ALA A 10 50.20 24.68 -3.79
N ALA A 11 49.28 25.46 -4.37
CA ALA A 11 48.48 25.22 -5.57
C ALA A 11 47.26 24.30 -5.43
N ALA A 12 46.12 24.96 -5.22
CA ALA A 12 44.84 24.55 -5.77
C ALA A 12 44.98 24.34 -7.29
N SER A 13 44.81 23.11 -7.74
CA SER A 13 44.60 22.79 -9.15
C SER A 13 43.13 22.42 -9.34
N VAL A 14 42.45 23.33 -10.05
CA VAL A 14 41.15 23.17 -10.69
C VAL A 14 41.17 21.89 -11.54
N GLU A 15 40.20 21.00 -11.31
CA GLU A 15 39.78 20.06 -12.36
C GLU A 15 38.27 20.18 -12.56
N SER A 16 37.94 21.03 -13.54
CA SER A 16 36.67 21.11 -14.23
C SER A 16 36.41 19.83 -15.02
N ARG A 17 35.23 19.23 -14.85
CA ARG A 17 34.65 18.32 -15.86
C ARG A 17 33.33 18.88 -16.38
N PRO A 18 33.06 18.71 -17.68
CA PRO A 18 32.35 19.71 -18.46
C PRO A 18 30.83 19.51 -18.47
N ALA A 19 30.18 20.59 -18.85
CA ALA A 19 28.78 20.70 -19.17
C ALA A 19 28.37 19.83 -20.36
N GLY A 20 27.12 19.37 -20.32
CA GLY A 20 26.16 19.45 -21.42
C GLY A 20 26.54 18.87 -22.78
N GLU A 21 26.18 17.60 -22.99
CA GLU A 21 25.64 17.05 -24.24
C GLU A 21 24.52 16.09 -23.80
N GLY A 22 23.26 16.17 -24.22
CA GLY A 22 22.76 16.49 -25.54
C GLY A 22 22.02 15.28 -26.09
N LEU A 23 20.92 14.85 -25.47
CA LEU A 23 19.90 14.04 -26.16
C LEU A 23 18.63 14.87 -26.29
N ASN A 24 18.70 15.74 -27.28
CA ASN A 24 17.58 16.33 -27.98
C ASN A 24 16.70 15.19 -28.53
N GLY A 25 15.53 15.02 -27.92
CA GLY A 25 14.45 14.18 -28.38
C GLY A 25 13.13 14.89 -28.17
N GLY A 26 12.98 16.07 -28.77
CA GLY A 26 11.69 16.71 -29.07
C GLY A 26 10.75 16.98 -27.90
N SER A 27 10.74 18.22 -27.40
CA SER A 27 9.58 18.76 -26.70
C SER A 27 8.40 18.84 -27.68
N LYS A 28 7.41 17.96 -27.52
CA LYS A 28 6.02 18.30 -27.85
C LYS A 28 5.30 18.55 -26.55
N GLY A 29 4.63 19.71 -26.50
CA GLY A 29 4.02 20.26 -25.30
C GLY A 29 3.12 19.30 -24.55
N MET A 30 3.25 19.36 -23.22
CA MET A 30 2.32 18.80 -22.26
C MET A 30 0.96 19.49 -22.44
N GLN A 31 0.06 18.85 -23.17
CA GLN A 31 -1.38 19.04 -23.00
C GLN A 31 -1.80 18.15 -21.82
N PRO A 32 -2.43 18.67 -20.76
CA PRO A 32 -3.03 17.81 -19.74
C PRO A 32 -4.24 17.13 -20.37
N SER A 33 -4.05 15.95 -20.95
CA SER A 33 -5.16 15.09 -21.36
C SER A 33 -5.91 14.66 -20.11
N SER A 34 -7.03 15.35 -19.85
CA SER A 34 -7.97 15.13 -18.76
C SER A 34 -8.81 13.86 -18.98
N SER A 35 -8.16 12.72 -19.11
CA SER A 35 -8.82 11.42 -19.18
C SER A 35 -7.89 10.33 -18.69
N THR A 36 -7.47 10.41 -17.43
CA THR A 36 -7.06 9.20 -16.71
C THR A 36 -8.35 8.46 -16.40
N GLU A 37 -8.82 7.63 -17.34
CA GLU A 37 -9.71 6.54 -16.95
C GLU A 37 -8.91 5.70 -15.96
N ASP A 38 -9.25 5.81 -14.68
CA ASP A 38 -8.72 4.91 -13.68
C ASP A 38 -8.98 3.47 -14.19
N PRO A 39 -7.93 2.65 -14.32
CA PRO A 39 -8.09 1.31 -14.83
C PRO A 39 -9.14 0.58 -14.00
N PRO A 40 -10.08 -0.13 -14.65
CA PRO A 40 -11.27 -0.63 -13.97
C PRO A 40 -10.87 -1.56 -12.84
N ILE A 41 -11.14 -1.12 -11.60
CA ILE A 41 -11.01 -1.96 -10.42
C ILE A 41 -11.99 -3.13 -10.61
N ILE A 42 -11.44 -4.33 -10.74
CA ILE A 42 -12.24 -5.55 -10.91
C ILE A 42 -13.19 -5.66 -9.72
N ARG A 43 -14.49 -5.71 -9.98
CA ARG A 43 -15.49 -5.82 -8.92
C ARG A 43 -15.29 -7.12 -8.16
N PRO A 44 -15.29 -7.10 -6.82
CA PRO A 44 -15.18 -8.31 -6.03
C PRO A 44 -16.39 -9.22 -6.26
N LYS A 45 -16.16 -10.53 -6.40
CA LYS A 45 -17.21 -11.57 -6.51
C LYS A 45 -17.84 -11.86 -5.14
N LEU A 46 -18.44 -10.86 -4.52
CA LEU A 46 -18.94 -10.93 -3.13
C LEU A 46 -19.91 -12.08 -2.92
N GLY A 47 -20.82 -12.35 -3.85
CA GLY A 47 -21.76 -13.47 -3.73
C GLY A 47 -21.06 -14.83 -3.65
N GLN A 48 -20.03 -15.06 -4.46
CA GLN A 48 -19.25 -16.29 -4.43
C GLN A 48 -18.45 -16.40 -3.13
N ILE A 49 -17.84 -15.30 -2.68
CA ILE A 49 -17.09 -15.26 -1.42
C ILE A 49 -18.04 -15.57 -0.25
N LEU A 50 -19.19 -14.90 -0.16
CA LEU A 50 -20.18 -15.12 0.89
C LEU A 50 -20.72 -16.56 0.89
N ALA A 51 -20.99 -17.12 -0.29
CA ALA A 51 -21.46 -18.50 -0.41
C ALA A 51 -20.42 -19.50 0.11
N ILE A 52 -19.16 -19.35 -0.29
CA ILE A 52 -18.06 -20.21 0.19
C ILE A 52 -17.85 -20.02 1.70
N SER A 53 -17.80 -18.77 2.17
CA SER A 53 -17.67 -18.47 3.60
C SER A 53 -18.80 -19.08 4.42
N ALA A 54 -20.06 -18.98 3.96
CA ALA A 54 -21.21 -19.58 4.63
C ALA A 54 -21.13 -21.12 4.62
N ALA A 55 -20.75 -21.73 3.50
CA ALA A 55 -20.58 -23.18 3.40
C ALA A 55 -19.49 -23.69 4.36
N CYS A 56 -18.37 -22.96 4.47
CA CYS A 56 -17.31 -23.28 5.42
C CYS A 56 -17.72 -23.06 6.88
N MET A 57 -18.59 -22.07 7.15
CA MET A 57 -19.06 -21.75 8.50
C MET A 57 -20.19 -22.66 8.98
N ALA A 58 -20.98 -23.24 8.08
CA ALA A 58 -22.15 -24.02 8.41
C ALA A 58 -21.89 -25.20 9.37
N PRO A 59 -20.84 -26.03 9.19
CA PRO A 59 -20.53 -27.10 10.14
C PRO A 59 -20.23 -26.56 11.55
N PHE A 60 -19.51 -25.44 11.65
CA PHE A 60 -19.20 -24.82 12.93
C PHE A 60 -20.46 -24.31 13.63
N VAL A 61 -21.34 -23.62 12.90
CA VAL A 61 -22.63 -23.15 13.43
C VAL A 61 -23.48 -24.32 13.90
N TYR A 62 -23.54 -25.40 13.12
CA TYR A 62 -24.27 -26.60 13.51
C TYR A 62 -23.74 -27.19 14.83
N LEU A 63 -22.43 -27.41 14.91
CA LEU A 63 -21.83 -28.00 16.11
C LEU A 63 -21.99 -27.10 17.34
N PHE A 64 -21.80 -25.79 17.16
CA PHE A 64 -21.82 -24.81 18.24
C PHE A 64 -23.22 -24.60 18.84
N PHE A 65 -24.26 -24.62 18.00
CA PHE A 65 -25.62 -24.33 18.45
C PHE A 65 -26.47 -25.56 18.71
N PHE A 66 -26.28 -26.65 17.96
CA PHE A 66 -27.24 -27.76 17.91
C PHE A 66 -26.67 -29.11 18.34
N HIS A 67 -25.37 -29.35 18.15
CA HIS A 67 -24.78 -30.65 18.52
C HIS A 67 -24.23 -30.67 19.94
N TYR A 68 -23.50 -29.63 20.33
CA TYR A 68 -22.88 -29.56 21.66
C TYR A 68 -23.69 -28.70 22.63
N GLU A 69 -23.80 -29.20 23.86
CA GLU A 69 -24.32 -28.46 25.00
C GLU A 69 -23.26 -27.49 25.52
N ILE A 70 -23.08 -26.38 24.81
CA ILE A 70 -22.20 -25.30 25.23
C ILE A 70 -22.97 -24.36 26.16
N ASP A 71 -22.32 -23.98 27.25
CA ASP A 71 -22.84 -23.01 28.22
C ASP A 71 -23.31 -21.70 27.56
N ALA A 72 -24.43 -21.16 28.05
CA ALA A 72 -25.07 -19.99 27.44
C ALA A 72 -24.25 -18.71 27.56
N GLU A 73 -23.50 -18.54 28.65
CA GLU A 73 -22.60 -17.41 28.85
C GLU A 73 -21.42 -17.50 27.88
N LEU A 74 -20.85 -18.69 27.72
CA LEU A 74 -19.80 -18.94 26.73
C LEU A 74 -20.30 -18.75 25.28
N LYS A 75 -21.51 -19.21 24.96
CA LYS A 75 -22.14 -18.94 23.65
C LYS A 75 -22.23 -17.44 23.39
N ARG A 76 -22.67 -16.67 24.39
CA ARG A 76 -22.81 -15.22 24.29
C ARG A 76 -21.47 -14.52 24.11
N SER A 77 -20.42 -14.90 24.85
CA SER A 77 -19.10 -14.27 24.71
C SER A 77 -18.48 -14.51 23.34
N VAL A 78 -18.62 -15.72 22.79
CA VAL A 78 -18.17 -16.05 21.43
C VAL A 78 -18.92 -15.23 20.38
N LEU A 79 -20.25 -15.11 20.52
CA LEU A 79 -21.05 -14.33 19.58
C LEU A 79 -20.72 -12.84 19.63
N ILE A 80 -20.51 -12.28 20.82
CA ILE A 80 -20.07 -10.88 20.98
C ILE A 80 -18.70 -10.68 20.31
N ASN A 81 -17.75 -11.58 20.54
CA ASN A 81 -16.43 -11.50 19.91
C ASN A 81 -16.51 -11.55 18.37
N ALA A 82 -17.32 -12.46 17.83
CA ALA A 82 -17.54 -12.56 16.39
C ALA A 82 -18.18 -11.27 15.83
N ALA A 83 -19.22 -10.74 16.49
CA ALA A 83 -19.89 -9.51 16.11
C ALA A 83 -18.93 -8.30 16.14
N MET A 84 -18.11 -8.20 17.19
CA MET A 84 -17.09 -7.15 17.32
C MET A 84 -16.03 -7.25 16.21
N SER A 85 -15.61 -8.46 15.85
CA SER A 85 -14.65 -8.70 14.77
C SER A 85 -15.21 -8.28 13.40
N VAL A 86 -16.48 -8.62 13.12
CA VAL A 86 -17.17 -8.19 11.90
C VAL A 86 -17.34 -6.66 11.88
N GLY A 87 -17.75 -6.06 12.99
CA GLY A 87 -17.87 -4.61 13.12
C GLY A 87 -16.53 -3.91 12.89
N GLY A 88 -15.46 -4.41 13.50
CA GLY A 88 -14.10 -3.92 13.32
C GLY A 88 -13.63 -4.02 11.86
N PHE A 89 -13.90 -5.15 11.19
CA PHE A 89 -13.59 -5.31 9.78
C PHE A 89 -14.27 -4.23 8.91
N VAL A 90 -15.57 -3.99 9.11
CA VAL A 90 -16.31 -2.97 8.35
C VAL A 90 -15.73 -1.57 8.62
N VAL A 91 -15.48 -1.24 9.89
CA VAL A 91 -14.89 0.05 10.27
C VAL A 91 -13.53 0.25 9.60
N VAL A 92 -12.66 -0.76 9.60
CA VAL A 92 -11.34 -0.69 8.95
C VAL A 92 -11.49 -0.49 7.44
N VAL A 93 -12.36 -1.24 6.77
CA VAL A 93 -12.60 -1.08 5.31
C VAL A 93 -13.06 0.35 4.98
N MET A 94 -13.93 0.94 5.80
CA MET A 94 -14.36 2.33 5.64
C MET A 94 -13.26 3.35 5.95
N LEU A 95 -12.31 3.00 6.83
CA LEU A 95 -11.17 3.85 7.19
C LEU A 95 -10.07 3.88 6.13
N ILE A 96 -9.87 2.80 5.36
CA ILE A 96 -8.84 2.71 4.31
C ILE A 96 -8.81 3.94 3.38
N PRO A 97 -9.92 4.39 2.75
CA PRO A 97 -9.88 5.55 1.85
C PRO A 97 -9.56 6.87 2.54
N VAL A 98 -9.89 7.00 3.84
CA VAL A 98 -9.56 8.19 4.64
C VAL A 98 -8.08 8.18 4.98
N ALA A 99 -7.57 7.03 5.45
CA ALA A 99 -6.19 6.84 5.82
C ALA A 99 -5.24 6.93 4.62
N SER A 100 -5.63 6.38 3.46
CA SER A 100 -4.84 6.41 2.21
C SER A 100 -4.48 7.85 1.82
N THR A 101 -5.45 8.76 1.90
CA THR A 101 -5.23 10.19 1.62
C THR A 101 -4.18 10.79 2.54
N TYR A 102 -4.18 10.42 3.83
CA TYR A 102 -3.22 10.93 4.80
C TYR A 102 -1.81 10.37 4.56
N VAL A 103 -1.67 9.07 4.33
CA VAL A 103 -0.35 8.44 4.10
C VAL A 103 0.28 8.92 2.80
N LEU A 104 -0.52 9.13 1.74
CA LEU A 104 -0.05 9.73 0.49
C LEU A 104 0.52 11.15 0.70
N ARG A 105 -0.14 12.00 1.51
CA ARG A 105 0.35 13.35 1.86
C ARG A 105 1.65 13.32 2.66
N ARG A 106 1.87 12.27 3.44
CA ARG A 106 3.08 12.08 4.25
C ARG A 106 4.22 11.42 3.49
N ASN A 107 4.08 11.23 2.17
CA ASN A 107 5.03 10.49 1.33
C ASN A 107 5.26 9.04 1.80
N LEU A 108 4.26 8.44 2.46
CA LEU A 108 4.25 7.03 2.86
C LEU A 108 3.49 6.23 1.79
N PHE A 109 4.10 6.09 0.62
CA PHE A 109 3.52 5.37 -0.52
C PHE A 109 4.59 4.59 -1.28
N GLY A 110 4.15 3.59 -2.04
CA GLY A 110 4.98 2.83 -2.96
C GLY A 110 4.42 2.84 -4.38
N TYR A 111 5.18 2.29 -5.31
CA TYR A 111 4.67 1.91 -6.62
C TYR A 111 4.56 0.38 -6.68
N ASP A 112 3.52 -0.13 -7.33
CA ASP A 112 3.41 -1.56 -7.57
C ASP A 112 4.47 -2.01 -8.59
N ILE A 113 5.55 -2.61 -8.08
CA ILE A 113 6.69 -3.04 -8.90
C ILE A 113 6.34 -4.16 -9.88
N ASN A 114 5.27 -4.92 -9.61
CA ASN A 114 4.80 -5.97 -10.51
C ASN A 114 4.06 -5.38 -11.72
N LYS A 115 3.76 -4.08 -11.71
CA LYS A 115 3.06 -3.36 -12.77
C LYS A 115 3.94 -2.35 -13.50
N ARG A 116 5.27 -2.47 -13.38
CA ARG A 116 6.24 -1.62 -14.08
C ARG A 116 5.99 -1.62 -15.58
N GLY A 117 5.96 -0.43 -16.18
CA GLY A 117 5.71 -0.25 -17.62
C GLY A 117 4.22 -0.18 -18.01
N SER A 118 3.30 -0.42 -17.08
CA SER A 118 1.86 -0.20 -17.30
C SER A 118 1.40 1.14 -16.70
N PRO A 119 0.30 1.74 -17.18
CA PRO A 119 -0.32 2.91 -16.53
C PRO A 119 -0.69 2.66 -15.07
N GLN A 120 -0.91 1.40 -14.66
CA GLN A 120 -1.17 1.05 -13.27
C GLN A 120 0.08 1.11 -12.38
N GLY A 121 1.28 0.96 -12.95
CA GLY A 121 2.54 1.00 -12.21
C GLY A 121 2.98 2.41 -11.80
N THR A 122 2.31 3.45 -12.30
CA THR A 122 2.57 4.85 -11.92
C THR A 122 1.63 5.36 -10.82
N ILE A 123 0.66 4.52 -10.40
CA ILE A 123 -0.26 4.82 -9.31
C ILE A 123 0.49 4.69 -7.98
N LYS A 124 0.35 5.72 -7.12
CA LYS A 124 0.85 5.68 -5.75
C LYS A 124 -0.10 4.82 -4.93
N VAL A 125 0.42 3.69 -4.43
CA VAL A 125 -0.29 2.74 -3.56
C VAL A 125 0.14 2.90 -2.11
#